data_AF-A0A7L4PZN4-F1
#
_entry.id   AF-A0A7L4PZN4-F1
#
_cell.length_a   1.000
_cell.length_b   1.000
_cell.length_c   1.000
_cell.angle_alpha   90.00
_cell.angle_beta   90.00
_cell.angle_gamma   90.00
#
_symmetry.space_group_name_H-M   'P 1'
#
loop_
_entity.id
_entity.type
_entity.pdbx_description
1 polymer ?
#
loop_
_entity_poly.entity_id
_entity_poly.type
_entity_poly.pdbx_seq_one_letter_code
_entity_poly.pdbx_strand_id
1 'polypeptide(L)' 'MPEAFLIDLDGVMYVGDTPVPGARDAVKFLEDQGHPFRFVSNTTRKS' A
#
# COMPACT_ATOMS: atom_id res chain seq x y z
N MET A 1 -7.53 17.04 5.33
CA MET A 1 -7.15 15.81 4.58
C MET A 1 -5.76 15.42 5.05
N PRO A 2 -5.40 14.13 5.09
CA PRO A 2 -4.07 13.70 5.51
C PRO A 2 -3.00 14.24 4.55
N GLU A 3 -1.81 14.54 5.07
CA GLU A 3 -0.68 15.06 4.27
C GLU A 3 0.01 13.95 3.45
N ALA A 4 -0.01 12.71 3.95
CA ALA A 4 0.54 11.52 3.30
C ALA A 4 -0.07 10.24 3.88
N PHE A 5 0.17 9.10 3.20
CA PHE A 5 -0.24 7.78 3.65
C PHE A 5 0.96 6.86 3.91
N LEU A 6 0.90 6.12 5.02
CA LEU A 6 1.75 4.94 5.22
C LEU A 6 0.88 3.71 5.04
N ILE A 7 1.28 2.86 4.10
CA ILE A 7 0.50 1.72 3.66
C ILE A 7 1.22 0.45 4.11
N ASP A 8 0.58 -0.32 4.98
CA ASP A 8 1.08 -1.64 5.34
C ASP A 8 1.02 -2.59 4.14
N LEU A 9 1.82 -3.65 4.16
CA LEU A 9 1.85 -4.65 3.09
C LEU A 9 1.02 -5.88 3.44
N ASP A 10 1.33 -6.55 4.56
CA ASP A 10 0.72 -7.81 4.95
C ASP A 10 -0.73 -7.59 5.44
N GLY A 11 -1.70 -8.24 4.81
CA GLY A 11 -3.13 -8.09 5.11
C GLY A 11 -3.78 -6.82 4.53
N VAL A 12 -3.00 -5.92 3.94
CA VAL A 12 -3.48 -4.66 3.33
C VAL A 12 -3.30 -4.67 1.81
N MET A 13 -2.09 -4.91 1.33
CA MET A 13 -1.81 -5.02 -0.11
C MET A 13 -1.95 -6.45 -0.61
N TYR A 14 -1.66 -7.44 0.23
CA TYR A 14 -1.76 -8.85 -0.08
C TYR A 14 -2.02 -9.71 1.16
N VAL A 15 -2.58 -10.90 0.97
CA VAL A 15 -2.70 -11.96 1.98
C VAL A 15 -1.95 -13.19 1.47
N GLY A 16 -0.82 -13.52 2.12
CA GLY A 16 0.14 -14.49 1.57
C GLY A 16 0.65 -14.04 0.21
N ASP A 17 0.45 -14.85 -0.83
CA ASP A 17 0.84 -14.51 -2.20
C ASP A 17 -0.30 -13.90 -3.04
N THR A 18 -1.47 -13.64 -2.43
CA THR A 18 -2.67 -13.16 -3.13
C THR A 18 -2.87 -11.66 -2.90
N PRO A 19 -2.90 -10.82 -3.96
CA PRO A 19 -3.24 -9.41 -3.81
C PRO A 19 -4.63 -9.20 -3.22
N VAL A 20 -4.78 -8.20 -2.35
CA VAL A 20 -6.10 -7.80 -1.86
C VAL A 20 -6.88 -7.13 -3.01
N PRO A 21 -8.14 -7.50 -3.26
CA PRO A 21 -8.97 -6.85 -4.29
C PRO A 21 -9.04 -5.34 -4.09
N GLY A 22 -8.80 -4.58 -5.17
CA GLY A 22 -8.79 -3.12 -5.14
C GLY A 22 -7.51 -2.48 -4.59
N ALA A 23 -6.53 -3.25 -4.10
CA ALA A 23 -5.26 -2.70 -3.60
C ALA A 23 -4.51 -1.90 -4.67
N ARG A 24 -4.47 -2.43 -5.91
CA ARG A 24 -3.87 -1.73 -7.05
C ARG A 24 -4.63 -0.44 -7.40
N ASP A 25 -5.96 -0.49 -7.39
CA ASP A 25 -6.79 0.65 -7.74
C ASP A 25 -6.68 1.76 -6.69
N ALA A 26 -6.54 1.39 -5.40
CA ALA A 26 -6.29 2.33 -4.32
C ALA A 26 -4.95 3.06 -4.47
N VAL A 27 -3.88 2.33 -4.81
CA VAL A 27 -2.56 2.94 -5.10
C VAL A 27 -2.67 3.89 -6.29
N LYS A 28 -3.31 3.45 -7.39
CA LYS A 28 -3.54 4.29 -8.56
C LYS A 28 -4.33 5.55 -8.21
N PHE A 29 -5.35 5.44 -7.37
CA PHE A 29 -6.12 6.59 -6.91
C PHE A 29 -5.23 7.60 -6.16
N LEU A 30 -4.35 7.14 -5.27
CA LEU A 30 -3.43 8.03 -4.55
C LEU A 30 -2.44 8.71 -5.51
N GLU A 31 -1.91 7.97 -6.49
CA GLU A 31 -1.04 8.52 -7.55
C GLU A 31 -1.77 9.58 -8.40
N ASP A 32 -2.96 9.25 -8.90
CA ASP A 32 -3.77 10.13 -9.75
C ASP A 32 -4.20 11.41 -9.01
N GLN A 33 -4.34 11.35 -7.68
CA GLN A 33 -4.66 12.50 -6.83
C GLN A 33 -3.42 13.22 -6.28
N GLY A 34 -2.21 12.76 -6.60
CA GLY A 34 -0.96 13.37 -6.14
C GLY A 34 -0.72 13.26 -4.64
N HIS A 35 -1.34 12.30 -3.94
CA HIS A 35 -1.12 12.09 -2.52
C HIS A 35 0.21 11.35 -2.30
N PRO A 36 1.14 11.90 -1.51
CA PRO A 36 2.36 11.19 -1.15
C PRO A 36 2.05 9.93 -0.33
N PHE A 37 2.73 8.83 -0.63
CA PHE A 37 2.66 7.63 0.20
C PHE A 37 3.97 6.84 0.21
N ARG A 38 4.10 5.98 1.21
CA ARG A 38 5.15 4.96 1.32
C ARG A 38 4.56 3.65 1.82
N PHE A 39 5.15 2.55 1.37
CA PHE A 39 4.88 1.24 1.94
C PHE A 39 5.76 1.03 3.17
N VAL A 40 5.19 0.45 4.21
CA VAL A 40 5.88 0.02 5.42
C VAL A 40 5.52 -1.44 5.65
N SER A 41 6.47 -2.23 6.12
CA SER A 41 6.25 -3.61 6.49
C SER A 41 7.10 -3.95 7.70
N ASN A 42 6.56 -4.76 8.59
CA ASN A 42 7.28 -5.26 9.76
C ASN A 42 8.09 -6.53 9.43
N THR A 43 8.08 -7.01 8.18
CA THR A 43 8.85 -8.17 7.77
C THR A 43 10.24 -7.76 7.28
N THR A 44 11.28 -8.41 7.82
CA THR A 44 12.70 -8.18 7.44
C THR A 44 13.13 -9.00 6.23
N ARG A 45 12.22 -9.80 5.66
CA ARG A 45 12.49 -10.74 4.56
C ARG A 45 12.04 -10.16 3.23
N LYS A 46 12.73 -9.11 2.78
CA LYS A 46 12.83 -8.64 1.37
C LYS A 46 13.50 -7.27 1.40
N SER A 47 14.70 -7.20 0.83
CA SER A 47 15.46 -5.97 0.54
C SER A 47 15.91 -6.03 -0.90
#